data_AF-A0AAV3PY48-F1
#
_entry.id   AF-A0AAV3PY48-F1
#
_cell.length_a   1.000
_cell.length_b   1.000
_cell.length_c   1.000
_cell.angle_alpha   90.00
_cell.angle_beta   90.00
_cell.angle_gamma   90.00
#
_symmetry.space_group_name_H-M   'P 1'
#
loop_
_entity.id
_entity.type
_entity.pdbx_description
1 polymer ?
#
loop_
_entity_poly.entity_id
_entity_poly.type
_entity_poly.pdbx_seq_one_letter_code
_entity_poly.pdbx_strand_id
1 'polypeptide(L)'
;MNIEIMRNTLYKAYLEDFYRFFQKLGGATAEIMSELLAFEADRRAVNITINSIFTELTRDDCRKLYSNFGLLYPYGHEELAICEDLDQVRGVMDNYPPYQSIFSKLSYGESQMLDKAFYEEEVKRLCLSYEQQFHYAVFFAYIRLREQEIRNLMWISECVAQNQKSRVHDSAYSFFNLSQLFIQHYSPNCIRFYHVIIFIFLLQHYNG
;
A
#
# COMPACT_ATOMS: atom_id res chain seq x y z
N MET A 1 25.37 -12.92 1.54
CA MET A 1 23.99 -12.59 1.96
C MET A 1 23.35 -11.77 0.84
N ASN A 2 22.22 -12.23 0.30
CA ASN A 2 21.52 -11.56 -0.80
C ASN A 2 21.07 -10.15 -0.35
N ILE A 3 21.30 -9.12 -1.19
CA ILE A 3 20.98 -7.72 -0.90
C ILE A 3 19.50 -7.55 -0.54
N GLU A 4 18.62 -8.34 -1.15
CA GLU A 4 17.19 -8.29 -0.88
C GLU A 4 16.82 -8.84 0.50
N ILE A 5 17.51 -9.89 0.95
CA ILE A 5 17.34 -10.45 2.30
C ILE A 5 17.79 -9.42 3.35
N MET A 6 18.91 -8.72 3.12
CA MET A 6 19.35 -7.62 4.00
C MET A 6 18.30 -6.52 4.07
N ARG A 7 17.79 -6.06 2.92
CA ARG A 7 16.73 -5.05 2.84
C ARG A 7 15.51 -5.51 3.64
N ASN A 8 15.03 -6.74 3.42
CA ASN A 8 13.87 -7.27 4.13
C ASN A 8 14.09 -7.36 5.64
N THR A 9 15.28 -7.78 6.08
CA THR A 9 15.62 -7.87 7.50
C THR A 9 15.65 -6.50 8.17
N LEU A 10 16.24 -5.50 7.52
CA LEU A 10 16.29 -4.12 8.03
C LEU A 10 14.89 -3.50 8.10
N TYR A 11 14.08 -3.69 7.06
CA TYR A 11 12.71 -3.17 7.04
C TYR A 11 11.83 -3.82 8.11
N LYS A 12 11.98 -5.13 8.35
CA LYS A 12 11.30 -5.81 9.46
C LYS A 12 11.63 -5.15 10.79
N ALA A 13 12.92 -5.00 11.11
CA ALA A 13 13.36 -4.37 12.35
C ALA A 13 12.83 -2.94 12.49
N TYR A 14 12.91 -2.16 11.41
CA TYR A 14 12.35 -0.81 11.35
C TYR A 14 10.85 -0.77 11.66
N LEU A 15 10.06 -1.63 11.01
CA LEU A 15 8.61 -1.68 11.21
C LEU A 15 8.24 -2.07 12.65
N GLU A 16 8.94 -3.05 13.22
CA GLU A 16 8.71 -3.49 14.60
C GLU A 16 9.06 -2.38 15.61
N ASP A 17 10.18 -1.69 15.42
CA ASP A 17 10.58 -0.58 16.29
C ASP A 17 9.65 0.62 16.15
N PHE A 18 9.21 0.94 14.92
CA PHE A 18 8.29 2.04 14.68
C PHE A 18 6.90 1.76 15.24
N TYR A 19 6.43 0.52 15.14
CA TYR A 19 5.19 0.08 15.80
C TYR A 19 5.30 0.24 17.32
N ARG A 20 6.38 -0.25 17.94
CA ARG A 20 6.63 -0.10 19.39
C ARG A 20 6.73 1.36 19.81
N PHE A 21 7.27 2.24 18.98
CA PHE A 21 7.33 3.67 19.25
C PHE A 21 5.92 4.27 19.38
N PHE A 22 5.00 3.97 18.46
CA PHE A 22 3.63 4.47 18.57
C PHE A 22 2.85 3.86 19.72
N GLN A 23 3.09 2.59 20.06
CA GLN A 23 2.50 1.99 21.28
C GLN A 23 2.86 2.79 22.54
N LYS A 24 4.09 3.32 22.62
CA LYS A 24 4.52 4.16 23.75
C LYS A 24 3.86 5.53 23.78
N LEU A 25 3.50 6.10 22.63
CA LEU A 25 2.80 7.39 22.54
C LEU A 25 1.33 7.27 23.00
N GLY A 26 0.68 6.14 22.69
CA GLY A 26 -0.71 5.89 23.06
C GLY A 26 -1.73 6.80 22.36
N GLY A 27 -2.97 6.71 22.83
CA GLY A 27 -4.11 7.49 22.32
C GLY A 27 -4.44 7.23 20.85
N ALA A 28 -5.13 8.18 20.23
CA ALA A 28 -5.55 8.09 18.82
C ALA A 28 -4.36 7.91 17.85
N THR A 29 -3.19 8.46 18.18
CA THR A 29 -1.99 8.26 17.35
C THR A 29 -1.59 6.79 17.29
N ALA A 30 -1.57 6.11 18.45
CA ALA A 30 -1.21 4.70 18.50
C ALA A 30 -2.22 3.83 17.75
N GLU A 31 -3.52 4.06 17.95
CA GLU A 31 -4.58 3.28 17.31
C GLU A 31 -4.50 3.36 15.78
N ILE A 32 -4.47 4.58 15.24
CA ILE A 32 -4.43 4.79 13.79
C ILE A 32 -3.11 4.28 13.19
N MET A 33 -1.97 4.61 13.81
CA MET A 33 -0.68 4.13 13.28
C MET A 33 -0.53 2.62 13.39
N SER A 34 -1.13 1.98 14.41
CA SER A 34 -1.12 0.53 14.51
C SER A 34 -1.82 -0.12 13.33
N GLU A 35 -2.98 0.40 12.93
CA GLU A 35 -3.72 -0.10 11.79
C GLU A 35 -2.95 0.10 10.48
N LEU A 36 -2.39 1.30 10.26
CA LEU A 36 -1.61 1.60 9.06
C LEU A 36 -0.36 0.73 8.95
N LEU A 37 0.37 0.54 10.05
CA LEU A 37 1.57 -0.28 10.07
C LEU A 37 1.25 -1.78 9.99
N ALA A 38 0.14 -2.24 10.57
CA ALA A 38 -0.31 -3.63 10.46
C ALA A 38 -0.57 -4.00 9.00
N PHE A 39 -1.26 -3.13 8.26
CA PHE A 39 -1.49 -3.32 6.83
C PHE A 39 -0.17 -3.37 6.03
N GLU A 40 0.78 -2.47 6.31
CA GLU A 40 2.10 -2.48 5.66
C GLU A 40 2.88 -3.77 5.97
N ALA A 41 2.83 -4.25 7.22
CA ALA A 41 3.46 -5.50 7.62
C ALA A 41 2.86 -6.71 6.89
N ASP A 42 1.53 -6.82 6.85
CA ASP A 42 0.82 -7.91 6.19
C ASP A 42 1.06 -7.89 4.67
N ARG A 43 0.95 -6.71 4.03
CA ARG A 43 1.29 -6.53 2.61
C ARG A 43 2.70 -6.99 2.31
N ARG A 44 3.66 -6.64 3.17
CA ARG A 44 5.06 -7.04 3.01
C ARG A 44 5.23 -8.55 3.14
N ALA A 45 4.54 -9.20 4.08
CA ALA A 45 4.57 -10.65 4.23
C ALA A 45 4.05 -11.35 2.96
N VAL A 46 2.93 -10.87 2.40
CA VAL A 46 2.38 -11.37 1.13
C VAL A 46 3.36 -11.18 -0.02
N ASN A 47 3.91 -9.97 -0.18
CA ASN A 47 4.85 -9.68 -1.27
C ASN A 47 6.14 -10.48 -1.16
N ILE A 48 6.65 -10.72 0.05
CA ILE A 48 7.80 -11.61 0.27
C ILE A 48 7.43 -13.04 -0.13
N THR A 49 6.27 -13.54 0.29
CA THR A 49 5.79 -14.88 -0.06
C THR A 49 5.74 -15.06 -1.59
N ILE A 50 5.03 -14.18 -2.28
CA ILE A 50 4.83 -14.24 -3.73
C ILE A 50 6.16 -14.19 -4.49
N ASN A 51 7.06 -13.28 -4.11
CA ASN A 51 8.35 -13.16 -4.77
C ASN A 51 9.29 -14.32 -4.42
N SER A 52 9.08 -14.99 -3.29
CA SER A 52 9.90 -16.13 -2.87
C SER A 52 9.53 -17.45 -3.55
N ILE A 53 8.30 -17.60 -4.08
CA ILE A 53 7.83 -18.83 -4.75
C ILE A 53 8.78 -19.31 -5.86
N PHE A 54 9.37 -18.38 -6.61
CA PHE A 54 10.27 -18.69 -7.73
C PHE A 54 11.76 -18.71 -7.33
N THR A 55 12.08 -18.72 -6.04
CA THR A 55 13.45 -18.61 -5.52
C THR A 55 13.82 -19.82 -4.65
N GLU A 56 15.11 -20.03 -4.40
CA GLU A 56 15.63 -21.09 -3.52
C GLU A 56 15.49 -20.78 -2.02
N LEU A 57 14.64 -19.81 -1.63
CA LEU A 57 14.49 -19.42 -0.23
C LEU A 57 13.71 -20.48 0.55
N THR A 58 14.26 -20.92 1.68
CA THR A 58 13.57 -21.88 2.54
C THR A 58 12.37 -21.25 3.24
N ARG A 59 11.36 -22.06 3.58
CA ARG A 59 10.15 -21.63 4.30
C ARG A 59 10.48 -20.97 5.64
N ASP A 60 11.46 -21.51 6.36
CA ASP A 60 11.93 -20.98 7.64
C ASP A 60 12.62 -19.62 7.50
N ASP A 61 13.40 -19.42 6.42
CA ASP A 61 14.03 -18.13 6.16
C ASP A 61 13.02 -17.09 5.69
N CYS A 62 11.99 -17.50 4.93
CA CYS A 62 10.88 -16.63 4.57
C CYS A 62 10.14 -16.11 5.82
N ARG A 63 9.82 -17.01 6.76
CA ARG A 63 9.16 -16.67 8.03
C ARG A 63 9.97 -15.68 8.87
N LYS A 64 11.30 -15.78 8.87
CA LYS A 64 12.17 -14.83 9.59
C LYS A 64 12.07 -13.40 9.06
N LEU A 65 11.62 -13.21 7.82
CA LEU A 65 11.48 -11.89 7.19
C LEU A 65 10.14 -11.21 7.48
N TYR A 66 9.15 -11.92 8.02
CA TYR A 66 7.85 -11.33 8.38
C TYR A 66 7.93 -10.57 9.70
N SER A 67 7.29 -9.40 9.77
CA SER A 67 7.19 -8.61 11.01
C SER A 67 6.34 -9.33 12.06
N ASN A 68 6.68 -9.25 13.34
CA ASN A 68 5.95 -9.95 14.41
C ASN A 68 4.69 -9.20 14.90
N PHE A 69 3.95 -8.59 13.98
CA PHE A 69 2.69 -7.89 14.24
C PHE A 69 1.91 -7.76 12.92
N GLY A 70 0.63 -7.40 13.01
CA GLY A 70 -0.29 -7.39 11.86
C GLY A 70 -1.44 -8.35 12.09
N LEU A 71 -2.37 -8.42 11.13
CA LEU A 71 -3.50 -9.34 11.21
C LEU A 71 -3.07 -10.78 10.89
N LEU A 72 -2.04 -10.97 10.07
CA LEU A 72 -1.55 -12.29 9.68
C LEU A 72 -0.65 -12.94 10.75
N TYR A 73 -0.19 -12.17 11.74
CA TYR A 73 0.62 -12.69 12.83
C TYR A 73 -0.25 -13.33 13.94
N PRO A 74 0.07 -14.54 14.44
CA PRO A 74 1.13 -15.44 14.01
C PRO A 74 0.67 -16.50 12.97
N TYR A 75 -0.62 -16.83 12.91
CA TYR A 75 -1.12 -18.01 12.20
C TYR A 75 -1.05 -17.86 10.68
N GLY A 76 -1.45 -16.71 10.14
CA GLY A 76 -1.36 -16.43 8.70
C GLY A 76 0.07 -16.48 8.18
N HIS A 77 1.08 -16.18 9.01
CA HIS A 77 2.48 -16.37 8.64
C HIS A 77 2.88 -17.84 8.49
N GLU A 78 2.32 -18.73 9.30
CA GLU A 78 2.56 -20.17 9.18
C GLU A 78 1.96 -20.71 7.90
N GLU A 79 0.73 -20.29 7.59
CA GLU A 79 0.04 -20.67 6.36
C GLU A 79 0.78 -20.12 5.12
N LEU A 80 1.14 -18.83 5.12
CA LEU A 80 1.87 -18.19 4.02
C LEU A 80 3.24 -18.82 3.76
N ALA A 81 3.98 -19.20 4.80
CA ALA A 81 5.30 -19.80 4.64
C ALA A 81 5.26 -21.17 3.92
N ILE A 82 4.10 -21.82 3.86
CA ILE A 82 3.93 -23.13 3.22
C ILE A 82 3.42 -22.98 1.78
N CYS A 83 2.91 -21.81 1.39
CA CYS A 83 2.37 -21.58 0.05
C CYS A 83 3.42 -21.75 -1.06
N GLU A 84 3.06 -22.49 -2.11
CA GLU A 84 3.91 -22.76 -3.28
C GLU A 84 3.40 -22.12 -4.57
N ASP A 85 2.20 -21.56 -4.56
CA ASP A 85 1.59 -20.88 -5.70
C ASP A 85 0.70 -19.70 -5.25
N LEU A 86 0.28 -18.87 -6.22
CA LEU A 86 -0.56 -17.71 -5.97
C LEU A 86 -1.98 -18.07 -5.50
N ASP A 87 -2.49 -19.23 -5.88
CA ASP A 87 -3.84 -19.67 -5.53
C ASP A 87 -3.91 -20.11 -4.05
N GLN A 88 -2.84 -20.71 -3.54
CA GLN A 88 -2.67 -21.00 -2.11
C GLN A 88 -2.58 -19.71 -1.29
N VAL A 89 -1.82 -18.72 -1.75
CA VAL A 89 -1.76 -17.40 -1.09
C VAL A 89 -3.15 -16.75 -1.05
N ARG A 90 -3.92 -16.83 -2.14
CA ARG A 90 -5.31 -16.38 -2.18
C ARG A 90 -6.19 -17.11 -1.15
N GLY A 91 -6.09 -18.44 -1.09
CA GLY A 91 -6.83 -19.25 -0.13
C GLY A 91 -6.54 -18.90 1.32
N VAL A 92 -5.29 -18.56 1.67
CA VAL A 92 -4.95 -18.06 3.00
C VAL A 92 -5.60 -16.71 3.25
N MET A 93 -5.55 -15.80 2.29
CA MET A 93 -6.13 -14.45 2.42
C MET A 93 -7.65 -14.47 2.54
N ASP A 94 -8.31 -15.50 1.98
CA ASP A 94 -9.75 -15.69 2.12
C ASP A 94 -10.17 -15.99 3.56
N ASN A 95 -9.26 -16.39 4.46
CA ASN A 95 -9.58 -16.55 5.87
C ASN A 95 -9.62 -15.21 6.63
N TYR A 96 -9.17 -14.11 6.01
CA TYR A 96 -9.04 -12.80 6.63
C TYR A 96 -9.96 -11.78 5.93
N PRO A 97 -11.14 -11.46 6.51
CA PRO A 97 -12.16 -10.63 5.86
C PRO A 97 -11.69 -9.28 5.29
N PRO A 98 -10.78 -8.53 5.95
CA PRO A 98 -10.26 -7.28 5.39
C PRO A 98 -9.54 -7.49 4.05
N TYR A 99 -8.88 -8.63 3.87
CA TYR A 99 -8.08 -8.96 2.69
C TYR A 99 -8.90 -9.67 1.59
N GLN A 100 -9.96 -10.39 1.94
CA GLN A 100 -10.89 -10.99 0.97
C GLN A 100 -11.34 -9.99 -0.13
N SER A 101 -11.68 -8.76 0.27
CA SER A 101 -12.13 -7.73 -0.67
C SER A 101 -11.07 -7.26 -1.66
N ILE A 102 -9.78 -7.41 -1.31
CA ILE A 102 -8.63 -7.10 -2.16
C ILE A 102 -8.43 -8.23 -3.18
N PHE A 103 -8.49 -9.49 -2.72
CA PHE A 103 -8.22 -10.66 -3.55
C PHE A 103 -9.39 -11.08 -4.44
N SER A 104 -10.63 -10.84 -4.03
CA SER A 104 -11.84 -11.05 -4.85
C SER A 104 -11.91 -10.18 -6.11
N LYS A 105 -11.21 -9.04 -6.13
CA LYS A 105 -11.08 -8.19 -7.31
C LYS A 105 -10.06 -8.71 -8.33
N LEU A 106 -9.29 -9.74 -7.98
CA LEU A 106 -8.24 -10.28 -8.83
C LEU A 106 -8.80 -11.40 -9.71
N SER A 107 -8.80 -11.19 -11.02
CA SER A 107 -8.92 -12.30 -11.97
C SER A 107 -7.74 -13.27 -11.80
N TYR A 108 -7.96 -14.56 -12.09
CA TYR A 108 -6.91 -15.58 -12.05
C TYR A 108 -5.73 -15.19 -12.95
N GLY A 109 -4.52 -15.13 -12.37
CA GLY A 109 -3.26 -14.97 -13.11
C GLY A 109 -2.62 -13.57 -13.15
N GLU A 110 -3.27 -12.51 -12.63
CA GLU A 110 -2.74 -11.15 -12.76
C GLU A 110 -2.08 -10.63 -11.47
N SER A 111 -0.81 -10.98 -11.24
CA SER A 111 -0.01 -10.46 -10.11
C SER A 111 0.12 -8.93 -10.13
N GLN A 112 0.16 -8.30 -11.30
CA GLN A 112 0.21 -6.83 -11.42
C GLN A 112 -1.05 -6.13 -10.89
N MET A 113 -2.21 -6.80 -10.89
CA MET A 113 -3.42 -6.26 -10.30
C MET A 113 -3.38 -6.28 -8.77
N LEU A 114 -2.61 -7.19 -8.16
CA LEU A 114 -2.53 -7.32 -6.70
C LEU A 114 -1.83 -6.12 -6.07
N ASP A 115 -0.69 -5.71 -6.62
CA ASP A 115 0.01 -4.51 -6.14
C ASP A 115 -0.88 -3.27 -6.27
N LYS A 116 -1.63 -3.14 -7.37
CA LYS A 116 -2.61 -2.07 -7.55
C LYS A 116 -3.69 -2.10 -6.46
N ALA A 117 -4.28 -3.26 -6.20
CA ALA A 117 -5.31 -3.41 -5.17
C ALA A 117 -4.77 -3.09 -3.76
N PHE A 118 -3.51 -3.45 -3.46
CA PHE A 118 -2.86 -3.05 -2.21
C PHE A 118 -2.62 -1.54 -2.14
N TYR A 119 -2.20 -0.88 -3.23
CA TYR A 119 -2.07 0.58 -3.25
C TYR A 119 -3.43 1.27 -3.05
N GLU A 120 -4.50 0.71 -3.62
CA GLU A 120 -5.86 1.19 -3.40
C GLU A 120 -6.26 1.11 -1.92
N GLU A 121 -6.10 -0.05 -1.31
CA GLU A 121 -6.45 -0.18 0.10
C GLU A 121 -5.53 0.68 1.01
N GLU A 122 -4.25 0.81 0.68
CA GLU A 122 -3.30 1.68 1.39
C GLU A 122 -3.79 3.14 1.42
N VAL A 123 -4.06 3.72 0.24
CA VAL A 123 -4.51 5.11 0.12
C VAL A 123 -5.83 5.33 0.84
N LYS A 124 -6.78 4.38 0.72
CA LYS A 124 -8.05 4.47 1.43
C LYS A 124 -7.84 4.59 2.95
N ARG A 125 -6.99 3.75 3.54
CA ARG A 125 -6.67 3.81 4.98
C ARG A 125 -5.95 5.10 5.36
N LEU A 126 -5.02 5.58 4.53
CA LEU A 126 -4.34 6.86 4.75
C LEU A 126 -5.35 8.03 4.72
N CYS A 127 -6.34 8.01 3.84
CA CYS A 127 -7.41 9.01 3.82
C CYS A 127 -8.29 8.94 5.09
N LEU A 128 -8.66 7.73 5.54
CA LEU A 128 -9.43 7.54 6.77
C LEU A 128 -8.69 8.06 8.02
N SER A 129 -7.36 8.06 8.00
CA SER A 129 -6.58 8.65 9.10
C SER A 129 -6.91 10.12 9.35
N TYR A 130 -7.39 10.86 8.33
CA TYR A 130 -7.79 12.24 8.50
C TYR A 130 -9.17 12.40 9.17
N GLU A 131 -9.99 11.36 9.31
CA GLU A 131 -11.31 11.52 9.95
C GLU A 131 -11.21 11.88 11.45
N GLN A 132 -10.08 11.58 12.08
CA GLN A 132 -9.79 11.96 13.45
C GLN A 132 -8.93 13.23 13.52
N GLN A 133 -8.95 13.90 14.68
CA GLN A 133 -8.16 15.11 14.93
C GLN A 133 -7.17 14.90 16.09
N PHE A 134 -6.16 15.75 16.17
CA PHE A 134 -5.17 15.77 17.26
C PHE A 134 -4.35 14.48 17.44
N HIS A 135 -3.90 13.89 16.33
CA HIS A 135 -2.98 12.74 16.33
C HIS A 135 -1.86 12.94 15.31
N TYR A 136 -0.70 12.30 15.54
CA TYR A 136 0.46 12.46 14.66
C TYR A 136 0.40 11.62 13.37
N ALA A 137 -0.54 10.68 13.27
CA ALA A 137 -0.69 9.83 12.08
C ALA A 137 -0.98 10.64 10.80
N VAL A 138 -1.55 11.85 10.92
CA VAL A 138 -1.80 12.74 9.77
C VAL A 138 -0.53 13.13 9.01
N PHE A 139 0.62 13.22 9.70
CA PHE A 139 1.91 13.53 9.06
C PHE A 139 2.44 12.34 8.27
N PHE A 140 2.31 11.13 8.83
CA PHE A 140 2.65 9.90 8.14
C PHE A 140 1.78 9.71 6.90
N ALA A 141 0.47 9.90 7.04
CA ALA A 141 -0.48 9.83 5.93
C ALA A 141 -0.17 10.86 4.84
N TYR A 142 0.17 12.09 5.22
CA TYR A 142 0.53 13.14 4.27
C TYR A 142 1.73 12.75 3.41
N ILE A 143 2.82 12.28 4.02
CA ILE A 143 4.03 11.90 3.30
C ILE A 143 3.73 10.74 2.34
N ARG A 144 3.03 9.70 2.81
CA ARG A 144 2.70 8.51 1.99
C ARG A 144 1.78 8.87 0.82
N LEU A 145 0.79 9.74 1.02
CA LEU A 145 -0.09 10.20 -0.06
C LEU A 145 0.66 11.06 -1.08
N ARG A 146 1.64 11.86 -0.66
CA ARG A 146 2.52 12.60 -1.57
C ARG A 146 3.44 11.70 -2.39
N GLU A 147 3.98 10.63 -1.79
CA GLU A 147 4.71 9.61 -2.54
C GLU A 147 3.84 8.96 -3.61
N GLN A 148 2.57 8.65 -3.28
CA GLN A 148 1.62 8.13 -4.26
C GLN A 148 1.32 9.12 -5.39
N GLU A 149 1.18 10.41 -5.07
CA GLU A 149 0.97 11.46 -6.08
C GLU A 149 2.15 11.55 -7.06
N ILE A 150 3.38 11.50 -6.56
CA ILE A 150 4.59 11.49 -7.39
C ILE A 150 4.61 10.26 -8.30
N ARG A 151 4.27 9.08 -7.78
CA ARG A 151 4.17 7.85 -8.60
C ARG A 151 3.11 7.97 -9.69
N ASN A 152 1.95 8.55 -9.38
CA ASN A 152 0.90 8.78 -10.36
C ASN A 152 1.38 9.74 -11.46
N LEU A 153 2.07 10.82 -11.10
CA LEU A 153 2.61 11.77 -12.08
C LEU A 153 3.68 11.13 -12.97
N MET A 154 4.56 10.31 -12.40
CA MET A 154 5.57 9.56 -13.15
C MET A 154 4.90 8.63 -14.17
N TRP A 155 3.91 7.84 -13.74
CA TRP A 155 3.16 6.95 -14.64
C TRP A 155 2.49 7.70 -15.81
N ILE A 156 1.82 8.82 -15.52
CA ILE A 156 1.18 9.64 -16.55
C ILE A 156 2.23 10.17 -17.53
N SER A 157 3.37 10.66 -17.01
CA SER A 157 4.44 11.18 -17.86
C SER A 157 5.02 10.12 -18.79
N GLU A 158 5.17 8.87 -18.31
CA GLU A 158 5.62 7.73 -19.11
C GLU A 158 4.60 7.35 -20.18
N CYS A 159 3.31 7.28 -19.82
CA CYS A 159 2.24 6.99 -20.77
C CYS A 159 2.17 8.03 -21.91
N VAL A 160 2.33 9.32 -21.57
CA VAL A 160 2.36 10.41 -22.55
C VAL A 160 3.60 10.31 -23.44
N ALA A 161 4.78 10.09 -22.85
CA ALA A 161 6.03 9.96 -23.60
C ALA A 161 6.02 8.76 -24.56
N GLN A 162 5.37 7.65 -24.18
CA GLN A 162 5.22 6.45 -25.01
C GLN A 162 4.01 6.48 -25.94
N ASN A 163 3.25 7.59 -25.96
CA ASN A 163 1.99 7.75 -26.70
C ASN A 163 0.94 6.65 -26.42
N GLN A 164 0.96 6.06 -25.22
CA GLN A 164 0.02 5.04 -24.73
C GLN A 164 -1.10 5.68 -23.90
N LYS A 165 -1.83 6.62 -24.50
CA LYS A 165 -2.85 7.43 -23.80
C LYS A 165 -4.01 6.61 -23.22
N SER A 166 -4.26 5.41 -23.74
CA SER A 166 -5.28 4.49 -23.22
C SER A 166 -4.98 3.99 -21.80
N ARG A 167 -3.71 3.92 -21.39
CA ARG A 167 -3.26 3.38 -20.10
C ARG A 167 -3.09 4.42 -18.99
N VAL A 168 -3.39 5.69 -19.29
CA VAL A 168 -3.32 6.78 -18.30
C VAL A 168 -4.26 6.52 -17.12
N HIS A 169 -5.41 5.89 -17.39
CA HIS A 169 -6.40 5.51 -16.38
C HIS A 169 -5.96 4.33 -15.50
N ASP A 170 -4.90 3.61 -15.87
CA ASP A 170 -4.42 2.45 -15.11
C ASP A 170 -3.68 2.84 -13.83
N SER A 171 -3.28 4.12 -13.70
CA SER A 171 -2.67 4.65 -12.47
C SER A 171 -3.48 4.25 -11.24
N ALA A 172 -2.78 3.79 -10.19
CA ALA A 172 -3.39 3.19 -8.98
C ALA A 172 -4.49 4.06 -8.36
N TYR A 173 -4.42 5.39 -8.57
CA TYR A 173 -5.56 6.27 -8.48
C TYR A 173 -5.59 7.20 -9.67
N SER A 174 -6.75 7.25 -10.36
CA SER A 174 -7.09 8.43 -11.14
C SER A 174 -6.97 9.64 -10.22
N PHE A 175 -6.12 10.59 -10.58
CA PHE A 175 -5.84 11.83 -9.86
C PHE A 175 -7.12 12.57 -9.40
N PHE A 176 -8.23 12.37 -10.11
CA PHE A 176 -9.58 12.82 -9.76
C PHE A 176 -10.19 12.19 -8.51
N ASN A 177 -9.95 10.90 -8.24
CA ASN A 177 -10.51 10.24 -7.05
C ASN A 177 -9.81 10.69 -5.76
N LEU A 178 -8.51 10.99 -5.82
CA LEU A 178 -7.79 11.56 -4.67
C LEU A 178 -8.34 12.93 -4.32
N SER A 179 -8.46 13.84 -5.29
CA SER A 179 -9.04 15.17 -5.04
C SER A 179 -10.51 15.06 -4.61
N GLN A 180 -11.31 14.16 -5.18
CA GLN A 180 -12.72 14.00 -4.85
C GLN A 180 -12.95 13.33 -3.48
N LEU A 181 -12.12 12.35 -3.06
CA LEU A 181 -12.12 11.80 -1.70
C LEU A 181 -11.73 12.87 -0.67
N PHE A 182 -10.70 13.69 -0.97
CA PHE A 182 -10.31 14.82 -0.13
C PHE A 182 -11.40 15.91 -0.08
N ILE A 183 -12.12 16.17 -1.18
CA ILE A 183 -13.20 17.16 -1.24
C ILE A 183 -14.50 16.65 -0.59
N GLN A 184 -14.82 15.36 -0.69
CA GLN A 184 -16.05 14.78 -0.11
C GLN A 184 -15.96 14.60 1.41
N HIS A 185 -14.76 14.33 1.95
CA HIS A 185 -14.57 14.08 3.38
C HIS A 185 -13.94 15.26 4.15
N TYR A 186 -13.49 16.35 3.48
CA TYR A 186 -12.84 17.47 4.16
C TYR A 186 -13.29 18.88 3.73
N SER A 187 -13.27 19.78 4.72
CA SER A 187 -13.52 21.23 4.59
C SER A 187 -12.54 21.88 3.61
N PRO A 188 -12.96 22.87 2.80
CA PRO A 188 -12.19 23.49 1.69
C PRO A 188 -10.84 24.14 2.03
N ASN A 189 -10.38 24.06 3.28
CA ASN A 189 -9.18 24.74 3.78
C ASN A 189 -7.97 23.83 4.01
N CYS A 190 -8.10 22.50 3.95
CA CYS A 190 -6.98 21.59 4.19
C CYS A 190 -6.40 21.05 2.87
N ILE A 191 -5.24 21.59 2.49
CA ILE A 191 -4.35 21.13 1.42
C ILE A 191 -4.81 21.52 0.01
N ARG A 192 -4.31 22.67 -0.46
CA ARG A 192 -4.40 23.09 -1.87
C ARG A 192 -3.64 22.10 -2.77
N PHE A 193 -4.35 21.11 -3.33
CA PHE A 193 -3.90 20.27 -4.46
C PHE A 193 -4.02 21.00 -5.83
N TYR A 194 -4.35 22.29 -5.82
CA TYR A 194 -4.69 23.09 -7.01
C TYR A 194 -3.60 23.15 -8.10
N HIS A 195 -2.30 23.07 -7.74
CA HIS A 195 -1.24 23.27 -8.73
C HIS A 195 -1.08 22.13 -9.74
N VAL A 196 -1.46 20.90 -9.38
CA VAL A 196 -1.27 19.72 -10.24
C VAL A 196 -2.50 19.48 -11.13
N ILE A 197 -3.71 19.81 -10.65
CA ILE A 197 -4.94 19.84 -11.47
C ILE A 197 -4.76 20.79 -12.65
N ILE A 198 -4.22 22.00 -12.41
CA ILE A 198 -3.98 22.99 -13.47
C ILE A 198 -2.99 22.45 -14.52
N PHE A 199 -1.95 21.72 -14.13
CA PHE A 199 -0.96 21.20 -15.06
C PHE A 199 -1.55 20.11 -15.98
N ILE A 200 -2.41 19.23 -15.46
CA ILE A 200 -3.10 18.20 -16.25
C ILE A 200 -4.21 18.80 -17.12
N PHE A 201 -4.98 19.77 -16.61
CA PHE A 201 -5.98 20.50 -17.40
C PHE A 201 -5.33 21.27 -18.55
N LEU A 202 -4.16 21.88 -18.30
CA LEU A 202 -3.37 22.52 -19.34
C LEU A 202 -2.87 21.50 -20.37
N LEU A 203 -2.39 20.31 -19.95
CA LEU A 203 -1.95 19.26 -20.89
C LEU A 203 -3.09 18.65 -21.72
N GLN A 204 -4.31 18.56 -21.19
CA GLN A 204 -5.49 18.13 -21.95
C GLN A 204 -5.93 19.18 -22.97
N HIS A 205 -5.74 20.48 -22.69
CA HIS A 205 -6.07 21.57 -23.60
C HIS A 205 -4.93 22.00 -24.54
N TYR A 206 -3.68 21.59 -24.31
CA TYR A 206 -2.53 21.96 -25.15
C TYR A 206 -2.37 21.12 -26.44
N ASN A 207 -3.29 20.19 -26.71
CA ASN A 207 -3.34 19.41 -27.97
C ASN A 207 -4.62 19.66 -28.78
N GLY A 208 -5.16 20.88 -28.69
CA GLY A 208 -6.10 21.43 -29.67
C GLY A 208 -5.34 22.25 -30.71
#